data_AF-A0A7W0LWD5-F1
#
_entry.id   AF-A0A7W0LWD5-F1
#
_cell.length_a   1.000
_cell.length_b   1.000
_cell.length_c   1.000
_cell.angle_alpha   90.00
_cell.angle_beta   90.00
_cell.angle_gamma   90.00
#
_symmetry.space_group_name_H-M   'P 1'
#
loop_
_entity.id
_entity.type
_entity.pdbx_description
1 polymer ?
#
loop_
_entity_poly.entity_id
_entity_poly.type
_entity_poly.pdbx_seq_one_letter_code
_entity_poly.pdbx_strand_id
1 'polypeptide(L)'
;YVTNYENGKPINHDGSFEAGVDGAEPGVVMPANPEPGMSYRQEYYKGQAEDKAAVITVGEEQVQVPFGFFDEDVLMTRDLVPLEPKVQELKFYAPDVGPVLSQHIDGSDGRAELVSYTPGG
;
A
#
# COMPACT_ATOMS: atom_id res chain seq x y z
N TYR A 1 -11.12 -12.12 3.97
CA TYR A 1 -11.35 -13.46 3.41
C TYR A 1 -11.44 -13.37 1.89
N VAL A 2 -10.43 -13.87 1.20
CA VAL A 2 -10.36 -13.95 -0.27
C VAL A 2 -11.01 -15.26 -0.72
N THR A 3 -11.70 -15.26 -1.86
CA THR A 3 -12.17 -16.49 -2.51
C THR A 3 -11.75 -16.45 -3.96
N ASN A 4 -10.86 -17.36 -4.35
CA ASN A 4 -10.38 -17.47 -5.72
C ASN A 4 -11.32 -18.38 -6.50
N TYR A 5 -11.55 -18.07 -7.77
CA TYR A 5 -12.47 -18.80 -8.64
C TYR A 5 -11.76 -19.31 -9.90
N GLU A 6 -12.09 -20.53 -10.32
CA GLU A 6 -11.74 -21.07 -11.62
C GLU A 6 -13.02 -21.55 -12.32
N ASN A 7 -13.26 -21.10 -13.55
CA ASN A 7 -14.49 -21.40 -14.30
C ASN A 7 -15.78 -21.07 -13.52
N GLY A 8 -15.77 -19.98 -12.75
CA GLY A 8 -16.90 -19.54 -11.93
C GLY A 8 -17.16 -20.37 -10.68
N LYS A 9 -16.28 -21.31 -10.33
CA LYS A 9 -16.38 -22.11 -9.11
C LYS A 9 -15.28 -21.72 -8.12
N PRO A 10 -15.58 -21.59 -6.83
CA PRO A 10 -14.57 -21.30 -5.82
C PRO A 10 -13.60 -22.48 -5.73
N ILE A 11 -12.30 -22.20 -5.72
CA ILE A 11 -11.24 -23.21 -5.69
C ILE A 11 -10.48 -23.22 -4.36
N ASN A 12 -10.12 -22.05 -3.82
CA ASN A 12 -9.42 -21.93 -2.55
C ASN A 12 -9.57 -20.49 -1.98
N HIS A 13 -8.95 -20.29 -0.82
CA HIS A 13 -8.92 -19.02 -0.09
C HIS A 13 -7.50 -18.48 0.05
N ASP A 14 -6.59 -18.96 -0.81
CA ASP A 14 -5.17 -18.57 -0.79
C ASP A 14 -5.06 -17.05 -0.98
N GLY A 15 -4.13 -16.43 -0.26
CA GLY A 15 -4.01 -14.97 -0.18
C GLY A 15 -4.95 -14.31 0.84
N SER A 16 -5.74 -15.08 1.60
CA SER A 16 -6.46 -14.52 2.75
C SER A 16 -5.51 -14.24 3.90
N PHE A 17 -5.54 -13.00 4.40
CA PHE A 17 -4.92 -12.61 5.66
C PHE A 17 -6.01 -12.28 6.69
N GLU A 18 -5.82 -12.76 7.93
CA GLU A 18 -6.67 -12.40 9.07
C GLU A 18 -5.80 -12.26 10.33
N ALA A 19 -5.68 -11.02 10.83
CA ALA A 19 -4.88 -10.74 12.01
C ALA A 19 -5.40 -11.49 13.25
N GLY A 20 -4.49 -12.11 14.00
CA GLY A 20 -4.80 -12.89 15.20
C GLY A 20 -5.18 -14.35 14.96
N VAL A 21 -5.25 -14.79 13.69
CA VAL A 21 -5.51 -16.19 13.31
C VAL A 21 -4.21 -16.85 12.88
N ASP A 22 -3.96 -18.10 13.32
CA ASP A 22 -2.82 -18.93 12.89
C ASP A 22 -1.42 -18.27 12.99
N GLY A 23 -1.26 -17.30 13.89
CA GLY A 23 -0.01 -16.57 14.10
C GLY A 23 0.20 -15.39 13.16
N ALA A 24 -0.81 -14.98 12.39
CA ALA A 24 -0.82 -13.73 11.65
C ALA A 24 -0.89 -12.53 12.63
N GLU A 25 0.01 -11.57 12.47
CA GLU A 25 0.10 -10.36 13.28
C GLU A 25 -0.35 -9.15 12.46
N PRO A 26 -1.20 -8.26 13.02
CA PRO A 26 -1.58 -7.03 12.34
C PRO A 26 -0.35 -6.15 12.11
N GLY A 27 -0.33 -5.42 11.00
CA GLY A 27 0.69 -4.41 10.76
C GLY A 27 0.20 -2.98 10.96
N VAL A 28 1.04 -2.05 10.53
CA VAL A 28 0.84 -0.61 10.56
C VAL A 28 0.50 -0.16 9.15
N VAL A 29 -0.64 0.49 8.98
CA VAL A 29 -1.03 1.08 7.67
C VAL A 29 -0.17 2.30 7.33
N MET A 30 0.14 3.12 8.34
CA MET A 30 0.99 4.30 8.24
C MET A 30 1.52 4.69 9.64
N PRO A 31 2.80 5.05 9.80
CA PRO A 31 3.33 5.55 11.06
C PRO A 31 2.67 6.87 11.47
N ALA A 32 2.54 7.12 12.78
CA ALA A 32 1.95 8.36 13.28
C ALA A 32 2.80 9.61 13.00
N ASN A 33 4.12 9.45 12.92
CA ASN A 33 5.08 10.48 12.54
C ASN A 33 6.07 9.87 11.54
N PRO A 34 5.72 9.83 10.24
CA PRO A 34 6.57 9.22 9.23
C PRO A 34 7.83 10.05 9.02
N GLU A 35 8.99 9.40 9.00
CA GLU A 35 10.28 10.04 8.72
C GLU A 35 11.02 9.24 7.64
N PRO A 36 11.74 9.90 6.70
CA PRO A 36 12.55 9.21 5.70
C PRO A 36 13.46 8.14 6.31
N GLY A 37 13.43 6.94 5.73
CA GLY A 37 14.19 5.78 6.19
C GLY A 37 13.47 4.89 7.22
N MET A 38 12.33 5.31 7.77
CA MET A 38 11.51 4.42 8.59
C MET A 38 11.00 3.24 7.77
N SER A 39 11.10 2.03 8.32
CA SER A 39 10.52 0.80 7.76
C SER A 39 9.53 0.21 8.75
N TYR A 40 8.40 -0.29 8.26
CA TYR A 40 7.35 -0.91 9.06
C TYR A 40 6.72 -2.10 8.33
N ARG A 41 6.04 -2.98 9.07
CA ARG A 41 5.29 -4.10 8.51
C ARG A 41 3.83 -3.69 8.32
N GLN A 42 3.26 -3.94 7.14
CA GLN A 42 1.85 -3.72 6.86
C GLN A 42 1.02 -4.98 7.19
N GLU A 43 1.60 -6.16 6.98
CA GLU A 43 1.04 -7.46 7.38
C GLU A 43 2.18 -8.42 7.75
N TYR A 44 1.92 -9.37 8.66
CA TYR A 44 2.90 -10.42 8.96
C TYR A 44 2.22 -11.76 9.24
N TYR A 45 2.41 -12.70 8.33
CA TYR A 45 2.11 -14.10 8.46
C TYR A 45 3.25 -14.90 7.82
N LYS A 46 4.10 -15.49 8.66
CA LYS A 46 5.38 -16.09 8.25
C LYS A 46 5.23 -17.02 7.04
N GLY A 47 5.94 -16.70 5.95
CA GLY A 47 5.93 -17.48 4.72
C GLY A 47 4.65 -17.41 3.88
N GLN A 48 3.69 -16.56 4.25
CA GLN A 48 2.43 -16.35 3.53
C GLN A 48 2.23 -14.87 3.14
N ALA A 49 2.45 -13.95 4.07
CA ALA A 49 2.38 -12.51 3.85
C ALA A 49 3.42 -11.82 4.75
N GLU A 50 4.33 -11.01 4.20
CA GLU A 50 5.34 -10.34 5.03
C GLU A 50 5.52 -8.88 4.60
N ASP A 51 4.43 -8.26 4.15
CA ASP A 51 4.43 -6.96 3.50
C ASP A 51 5.04 -5.88 4.38
N LYS A 52 5.90 -5.08 3.74
CA LYS A 52 6.62 -3.99 4.38
C LYS A 52 6.46 -2.73 3.56
N ALA A 53 6.50 -1.62 4.25
CA ALA A 53 6.64 -0.32 3.63
C ALA A 53 7.81 0.42 4.24
N ALA A 54 8.48 1.22 3.41
CA ALA A 54 9.52 2.16 3.82
C ALA A 54 9.13 3.57 3.42
N VAL A 55 9.30 4.53 4.33
CA VAL A 55 9.14 5.95 4.04
C VAL A 55 10.34 6.42 3.23
N ILE A 56 10.08 6.98 2.05
CA ILE A 56 11.11 7.45 1.12
C ILE A 56 11.33 8.95 1.30
N THR A 57 10.26 9.74 1.19
CA THR A 57 10.29 11.20 1.34
C THR A 57 9.05 11.69 2.09
N VAL A 58 9.16 12.86 2.71
CA VAL A 58 8.06 13.60 3.35
C VAL A 58 8.21 15.07 2.93
N GLY A 59 7.25 15.57 2.17
CA GLY A 59 7.21 16.98 1.72
C GLY A 59 8.11 17.32 0.53
N GLU A 60 8.76 16.34 -0.11
CA GLU A 60 9.59 16.57 -1.30
C GLU A 60 8.85 16.30 -2.62
N GLU A 61 7.78 15.51 -2.58
CA GLU A 61 7.06 15.09 -3.79
C GLU A 61 6.00 16.10 -4.22
N GLN A 62 5.79 16.17 -5.53
CA GLN A 62 4.67 16.86 -6.15
C GLN A 62 3.91 15.89 -7.05
N VAL A 63 2.60 15.79 -6.85
CA VAL A 63 1.77 14.77 -7.50
C VAL A 63 0.59 15.43 -8.21
N GLN A 64 0.54 15.27 -9.53
CA GLN A 64 -0.61 15.62 -10.35
C GLN A 64 -1.45 14.38 -10.65
N VAL A 65 -2.73 14.44 -10.31
CA VAL A 65 -3.74 13.41 -10.62
C VAL A 65 -5.03 14.07 -11.14
N PRO A 66 -6.02 13.32 -11.64
CA PRO A 66 -7.25 13.93 -12.17
C PRO A 66 -8.03 14.76 -11.15
N PHE A 67 -7.99 14.40 -9.86
CA PHE A 67 -8.65 15.18 -8.81
C PHE A 67 -7.97 16.55 -8.57
N GLY A 68 -6.66 16.65 -8.73
CA GLY A 68 -5.93 17.87 -8.41
C GLY A 68 -4.42 17.71 -8.38
N PHE A 69 -3.75 18.79 -7.97
CA PHE A 69 -2.31 18.85 -7.78
C PHE A 69 -2.01 18.96 -6.28
N PHE A 70 -1.07 18.14 -5.82
CA PHE A 70 -0.62 18.08 -4.43
C PHE A 70 0.88 18.38 -4.37
N ASP A 71 1.28 19.40 -3.62
CA ASP A 71 2.67 19.85 -3.50
C ASP A 71 3.09 20.22 -2.07
N GLU A 72 2.21 20.02 -1.10
CA GLU A 72 2.46 20.26 0.33
C GLU A 72 2.44 18.94 1.10
N ASP A 73 3.51 18.68 1.88
CA ASP A 73 3.64 17.56 2.82
C ASP A 73 3.27 16.17 2.25
N VAL A 74 3.50 15.96 0.94
CA VAL A 74 3.25 14.67 0.30
C VAL A 74 4.22 13.63 0.85
N LEU A 75 3.66 12.54 1.36
CA LEU A 75 4.39 11.38 1.83
C LEU A 75 4.54 10.37 0.69
N MET A 76 5.76 9.90 0.46
CA MET A 76 6.05 8.79 -0.44
C MET A 76 6.51 7.57 0.35
N THR A 77 5.89 6.42 0.08
CA THR A 77 6.35 5.12 0.57
C THR A 77 6.74 4.22 -0.59
N ARG A 78 7.63 3.27 -0.30
CA ARG A 78 7.88 2.10 -1.13
C ARG A 78 7.36 0.88 -0.41
N ASP A 79 6.43 0.18 -1.03
CA ASP A 79 5.88 -1.07 -0.57
C ASP A 79 6.66 -2.23 -1.20
N LEU A 80 6.98 -3.22 -0.38
CA LEU A 80 7.85 -4.34 -0.67
C LEU A 80 7.20 -5.62 -0.16
N VAL A 81 7.11 -6.62 -1.02
CA VAL A 81 6.67 -7.97 -0.64
C VAL A 81 7.93 -8.84 -0.50
N PRO A 82 8.41 -9.19 0.71
CA PRO A 82 9.66 -9.97 0.85
C PRO A 82 9.60 -11.34 0.18
N LEU A 83 8.41 -11.92 0.06
CA LEU A 83 8.17 -13.19 -0.62
C LEU A 83 8.24 -13.05 -2.15
N GLU A 84 8.05 -11.83 -2.66
CA GLU A 84 8.13 -11.50 -4.09
C GLU A 84 9.02 -10.25 -4.28
N PRO A 85 10.35 -10.35 -4.11
CA PRO A 85 11.24 -9.17 -4.05
C PRO A 85 11.26 -8.29 -5.31
N LYS A 86 10.75 -8.84 -6.42
CA LYS A 86 10.59 -8.11 -7.68
C LYS A 86 9.42 -7.15 -7.60
N VAL A 87 8.37 -7.47 -6.85
CA VAL A 87 7.17 -6.66 -6.70
C VAL A 87 7.48 -5.46 -5.82
N GLN A 88 7.34 -4.28 -6.41
CA GLN A 88 7.60 -3.01 -5.75
C GLN A 88 6.61 -1.97 -6.24
N GLU A 89 6.02 -1.25 -5.29
CA GLU A 89 5.06 -0.20 -5.56
C GLU A 89 5.49 1.07 -4.83
N LEU A 90 5.35 2.22 -5.50
CA LEU A 90 5.45 3.52 -4.87
C LEU A 90 4.04 4.00 -4.56
N LYS A 91 3.80 4.45 -3.33
CA LYS A 91 2.53 5.05 -2.92
C LYS A 91 2.76 6.47 -2.43
N PHE A 92 1.83 7.34 -2.79
CA PHE A 92 1.85 8.75 -2.45
C PHE A 92 0.60 9.09 -1.66
N TYR A 93 0.77 9.85 -0.60
CA TYR A 93 -0.29 10.24 0.31
C TYR A 93 -0.25 11.75 0.55
N ALA A 94 -1.43 12.37 0.60
CA ALA A 94 -1.58 13.77 0.95
C ALA A 94 -2.29 13.92 2.31
N PRO A 95 -1.93 14.92 3.13
CA PRO A 95 -2.64 15.24 4.38
C PRO A 95 -4.14 15.42 4.15
N ASP A 96 -4.95 14.97 5.11
CA ASP A 96 -6.43 15.07 5.11
C ASP A 96 -7.15 14.43 3.90
N VAL A 97 -6.41 13.69 3.06
CA VAL A 97 -6.93 12.97 1.89
C VAL A 97 -6.58 11.48 1.95
N GLY A 98 -5.35 11.15 2.34
CA GLY A 98 -4.83 9.78 2.30
C GLY A 98 -4.20 9.47 0.93
N PRO A 99 -4.34 8.24 0.40
CA PRO A 99 -3.64 7.83 -0.83
C PRO A 99 -4.13 8.62 -2.05
N VAL A 100 -3.19 9.19 -2.81
CA VAL A 100 -3.47 10.00 -4.01
C VAL A 100 -2.98 9.35 -5.30
N LEU A 101 -1.89 8.59 -5.24
CA LEU A 101 -1.29 7.88 -6.37
C LEU A 101 -0.63 6.60 -5.88
N SER A 102 -0.75 5.52 -6.65
CA SER A 102 0.12 4.36 -6.53
C SER A 102 0.63 3.91 -7.90
N GLN A 103 1.87 3.41 -7.94
CA GLN A 103 2.54 3.01 -9.17
C GLN A 103 3.49 1.85 -8.90
N HIS A 104 3.27 0.74 -9.58
CA HIS A 104 4.24 -0.34 -9.65
C HIS A 104 5.51 0.11 -10.39
N ILE A 105 6.68 -0.24 -9.85
CA ILE A 105 8.00 0.06 -10.42
C ILE A 105 8.76 -1.22 -10.82
N ASP A 106 8.06 -2.34 -10.82
CA ASP A 106 8.56 -3.69 -11.12
C ASP A 106 8.37 -4.10 -12.60
N GLY A 107 7.90 -3.17 -13.42
CA GLY A 107 7.60 -3.39 -14.85
C GLY A 107 6.18 -3.85 -15.12
N SER A 108 5.31 -3.98 -14.11
CA SER A 108 3.87 -4.13 -14.30
C SER A 108 3.19 -2.78 -14.52
N ASP A 109 2.08 -2.77 -15.27
CA ASP A 109 1.31 -1.55 -15.61
C ASP A 109 0.37 -1.10 -14.47
N GLY A 110 0.60 -1.54 -13.23
CA GLY A 110 -0.25 -1.20 -12.08
C GLY A 110 -0.11 0.27 -11.69
N ARG A 111 -1.15 1.08 -11.97
CA ARG A 111 -1.25 2.48 -11.55
C ARG A 111 -2.67 2.79 -11.06
N ALA A 112 -2.78 3.46 -9.92
CA ALA A 112 -4.05 3.98 -9.41
C ALA A 112 -3.91 5.46 -9.08
N GLU A 113 -4.91 6.26 -9.43
CA GLU A 113 -4.91 7.72 -9.23
C GLU A 113 -6.21 8.17 -8.57
N LEU A 114 -6.13 9.16 -7.69
CA LEU A 114 -7.31 9.79 -7.12
C LEU A 114 -8.05 10.58 -8.19
N VAL A 115 -9.27 10.15 -8.50
CA VAL A 115 -10.14 10.80 -9.50
C VAL A 115 -11.09 11.80 -8.86
N SER A 116 -11.64 11.47 -7.70
CA SER A 116 -12.51 12.37 -6.93
C SER A 116 -12.44 12.06 -5.44
N TYR A 117 -12.58 13.11 -4.62
CA TYR A 117 -12.66 13.00 -3.17
C TYR A 117 -13.75 13.94 -2.65
N THR A 118 -14.49 13.49 -1.64
CA THR A 118 -15.45 14.31 -0.90
C THR A 118 -15.18 14.06 0.58
N PRO A 119 -14.75 15.09 1.33
CA PRO A 119 -14.51 14.95 2.76
C PRO A 119 -15.76 14.47 3.50
N GLY A 120 -15.58 13.58 4.47
CA GLY A 120 -16.62 13.25 5.44
C GLY A 120 -16.85 14.43 6.39
N GLY A 121 -18.12 14.80 6.61
CA GLY A 121 -18.54 15.82 7.58
C GLY A 121 -18.74 15.28 8.98
#